data_AF-A0AAV5UT19-F1
#
_entry.id   AF-A0AAV5UT19-F1
#
_cell.length_a   1.000
_cell.length_b   1.000
_cell.length_c   1.000
_cell.angle_alpha   90.00
_cell.angle_beta   90.00
_cell.angle_gamma   90.00
#
_symmetry.space_group_name_H-M   'P 1'
#
loop_
_entity.id
_entity.type
_entity.pdbx_description
1 polymer ?
#
loop_
_entity_poly.entity_id
_entity_poly.type
_entity_poly.pdbx_seq_one_letter_code
_entity_poly.pdbx_strand_id
1 'polypeptide(L)'
;VKEKKKDKKKKRKSGVDEESSSSSIDIFDEISSASIIDDAMIGRLKGYLNDNKDDESSVAAVRSHASSVPFLAALLCAYTASRSAYDRSIFECLQTLERQYAVNLSALSPLVFDGRAKVNYEKLKELGRFLHVKLTPDQVLEWLDGTQLWTTAMMAEHPKMADRGEKLYDTQFVLRLLLSIVQPGSELNCRSFVDRNCLALAFSSTSSPDEETRRLALVLLQRFLSLLMELKTDDFAEKSMVVYLIRLFKNSLETEAPRVNHVISHFFARVSKLLLNPIHPVYAPICAFLTLKPAIEMHQVPELFKLLISSSTEHFEDEQKWLLNLLAAAVVDAADYRVLQNRSSLRLIQSLFSSCLSRMGTRQACLAVLKAVVSLPSAAYDVLTKHNLAAWIAATIQRPSLTRWEVIYLGEIFTLLLENARIYGRGKPGATVAHALAKITVHSVTRRLGAGGITAADTVAYGHIMKAEKSIKSDWKGMEVKIEMNEEDTVVVN
;
A
#
# COMPACT_ATOMS: atom_id res chain seq x y z
N VAL A 1 -11.61 34.16 -63.61
CA VAL A 1 -11.51 32.83 -62.89
C VAL A 1 -10.77 32.91 -61.54
N LYS A 2 -10.09 34.01 -61.17
CA LYS A 2 -9.40 34.13 -59.86
C LYS A 2 -10.21 34.77 -58.71
N GLU A 3 -11.34 35.43 -58.98
CA GLU A 3 -12.16 36.05 -57.90
C GLU A 3 -13.24 35.14 -57.31
N LYS A 4 -13.83 34.21 -58.09
CA LYS A 4 -14.83 33.25 -57.57
C LYS A 4 -14.27 32.19 -56.60
N LYS A 5 -12.95 32.13 -56.40
CA LYS A 5 -12.30 31.21 -55.43
C LYS A 5 -12.07 31.84 -54.05
N LYS A 6 -12.20 33.16 -53.88
CA LYS A 6 -12.05 33.82 -52.57
C LYS A 6 -13.32 33.74 -51.71
N ASP A 7 -14.51 33.84 -52.31
CA ASP A 7 -15.77 33.77 -51.54
C ASP A 7 -16.14 32.36 -51.05
N LYS A 8 -15.73 31.31 -51.77
CA LYS A 8 -15.89 29.92 -51.31
C LYS A 8 -14.96 29.55 -50.15
N LYS A 9 -13.88 30.31 -49.93
CA LYS A 9 -12.92 30.09 -48.84
C LYS A 9 -13.28 30.89 -47.57
N LYS A 10 -14.08 31.96 -47.71
CA LYS A 10 -14.62 32.73 -46.57
C LYS A 10 -15.84 32.06 -45.93
N LYS A 11 -16.71 31.40 -46.71
CA LYS A 11 -17.85 30.61 -46.20
C LYS A 11 -17.48 29.26 -45.55
N ARG A 12 -16.27 28.75 -45.79
CA ARG A 12 -15.77 27.52 -45.15
C ARG A 12 -14.99 27.74 -43.85
N LYS A 13 -14.69 29.00 -43.51
CA LYS A 13 -14.03 29.37 -42.24
C LYS A 13 -15.01 29.84 -41.18
N SER A 14 -16.26 30.13 -41.54
CA SER A 14 -17.33 30.51 -40.58
C SER A 14 -18.21 29.33 -40.14
N GLY A 15 -17.88 28.10 -40.55
CA GLY A 15 -18.65 26.90 -40.22
C GLY A 15 -17.83 25.79 -39.58
N VAL A 16 -16.59 26.08 -39.15
CA VAL A 16 -15.72 25.13 -38.43
C VAL A 16 -15.68 25.44 -36.93
N ASP A 17 -16.07 26.66 -36.53
CA ASP A 17 -16.08 27.08 -35.13
C ASP A 17 -17.43 26.78 -34.42
N GLU A 18 -18.48 26.37 -35.16
CA GLU A 18 -19.78 26.00 -34.58
C GLU A 18 -19.95 24.48 -34.35
N GLU A 19 -19.24 23.63 -35.10
CA GLU A 19 -19.37 22.15 -34.98
C GLU A 19 -18.50 21.56 -33.86
N SER A 20 -17.43 22.22 -33.42
CA SER A 20 -16.65 21.78 -32.24
C SER A 20 -17.36 22.12 -30.92
N SER A 21 -18.06 23.26 -30.87
CA SER A 21 -18.80 23.73 -29.69
C SER A 21 -20.06 22.91 -29.37
N SER A 22 -20.68 22.25 -30.36
CA SER A 22 -21.85 21.41 -30.11
C SER A 22 -21.45 20.09 -29.44
N SER A 23 -20.32 19.51 -29.83
CA SER A 23 -19.83 18.24 -29.28
C SER A 23 -19.44 18.31 -27.80
N SER A 24 -19.05 19.50 -27.34
CA SER A 24 -18.63 19.77 -25.97
C SER A 24 -19.79 19.92 -24.98
N ILE A 25 -20.90 20.53 -25.41
CA ILE A 25 -22.10 20.72 -24.57
C ILE A 25 -22.80 19.37 -24.35
N ASP A 26 -22.82 18.53 -25.37
CA ASP A 26 -23.48 17.23 -25.33
C ASP A 26 -22.89 16.30 -24.24
N ILE A 27 -21.57 16.29 -24.00
CA ILE A 27 -20.94 15.35 -23.06
C ILE A 27 -21.30 15.68 -21.59
N PHE A 28 -21.27 16.95 -21.20
CA PHE A 28 -21.59 17.34 -19.82
C PHE A 28 -23.08 17.12 -19.52
N ASP A 29 -23.95 17.43 -20.48
CA ASP A 29 -25.40 17.25 -20.34
C ASP A 29 -25.79 15.77 -20.38
N GLU A 30 -25.15 14.96 -21.23
CA GLU A 30 -25.29 13.50 -21.30
C GLU A 30 -24.92 12.86 -19.94
N ILE A 31 -23.79 13.26 -19.34
CA ILE A 31 -23.37 12.76 -18.02
C ILE A 31 -24.30 13.25 -16.91
N SER A 32 -24.79 14.49 -16.98
CA SER A 32 -25.68 15.05 -15.95
C SER A 32 -27.07 14.40 -15.91
N SER A 33 -27.51 13.85 -17.04
CA SER A 33 -28.83 13.24 -17.22
C SER A 33 -28.80 11.70 -17.21
N ALA A 34 -27.62 11.10 -17.36
CA ALA A 34 -27.43 9.66 -17.32
C ALA A 34 -27.72 9.07 -15.93
N SER A 35 -28.47 7.96 -15.90
CA SER A 35 -28.69 7.16 -14.70
C SER A 35 -27.53 6.22 -14.38
N ILE A 36 -26.80 5.79 -15.42
CA ILE A 36 -25.62 4.93 -15.36
C ILE A 36 -24.58 5.55 -16.30
N ILE A 37 -23.36 5.75 -15.79
CA ILE A 37 -22.24 6.30 -16.56
C ILE A 37 -21.36 5.14 -17.02
N ASP A 38 -21.24 4.96 -18.34
CA ASP A 38 -20.41 3.88 -18.90
C ASP A 38 -18.94 4.31 -19.05
N ASP A 39 -18.03 3.32 -19.08
CA ASP A 39 -16.58 3.54 -19.32
C ASP A 39 -16.29 4.39 -20.57
N ALA A 40 -17.10 4.22 -21.64
CA ALA A 40 -16.95 4.97 -22.87
C ALA A 40 -17.23 6.48 -22.70
N MET A 41 -18.21 6.83 -21.85
CA MET A 41 -18.52 8.23 -21.55
C MET A 41 -17.38 8.90 -20.77
N ILE A 42 -16.82 8.19 -19.78
CA ILE A 42 -15.69 8.68 -18.99
C ILE A 42 -14.44 8.80 -19.85
N GLY A 43 -14.21 7.83 -20.75
CA GLY A 43 -13.12 7.88 -21.73
C GLY A 43 -13.23 9.11 -22.65
N ARG A 44 -14.44 9.41 -23.16
CA ARG A 44 -14.71 10.62 -23.94
C ARG A 44 -14.46 11.89 -23.13
N LEU A 45 -14.95 11.95 -21.89
CA LEU A 45 -14.72 13.09 -20.99
C LEU A 45 -13.23 13.30 -20.73
N LYS A 46 -12.49 12.23 -20.42
CA LYS A 46 -11.04 12.28 -20.17
C LYS A 46 -10.26 12.75 -21.40
N GLY A 47 -10.61 12.27 -22.59
CA GLY A 47 -10.01 12.76 -23.84
C GLY A 47 -10.27 14.25 -24.03
N TYR A 48 -11.54 14.65 -23.92
CA TYR A 48 -11.96 16.03 -24.07
C TYR A 48 -11.28 16.98 -23.07
N LEU A 49 -11.16 16.60 -21.80
CA LEU A 49 -10.48 17.41 -20.78
C LEU A 49 -8.97 17.54 -21.04
N ASN A 50 -8.33 16.51 -21.60
CA ASN A 50 -6.90 16.56 -21.91
C ASN A 50 -6.58 17.36 -23.18
N ASP A 51 -7.47 17.31 -24.18
CA ASP A 51 -7.29 17.99 -25.46
C ASP A 51 -7.49 19.51 -25.34
N ASN A 52 -8.35 19.95 -24.40
CA ASN A 52 -8.73 21.36 -24.23
C ASN A 52 -8.03 22.09 -23.08
N LYS A 53 -7.04 21.46 -22.42
CA LYS A 53 -6.38 22.01 -21.22
C LYS A 53 -5.55 23.28 -21.47
N ASP A 54 -5.06 23.47 -22.70
CA ASP A 54 -4.09 24.53 -23.05
C ASP A 54 -4.75 25.77 -23.68
N ASP A 55 -6.05 25.73 -23.99
CA ASP A 55 -6.78 26.82 -24.64
C ASP A 55 -7.64 27.60 -23.62
N GLU A 56 -7.29 28.86 -23.34
CA GLU A 56 -7.94 29.68 -22.32
C GLU A 56 -9.46 29.86 -22.54
N SER A 57 -9.89 29.97 -23.80
CA SER A 57 -11.32 30.11 -24.14
C SER A 57 -12.08 28.83 -23.80
N SER A 58 -11.48 27.69 -24.14
CA SER A 58 -12.04 26.36 -23.86
C SER A 58 -12.03 26.06 -22.36
N VAL A 59 -11.01 26.50 -21.62
CA VAL A 59 -10.95 26.38 -20.15
C VAL A 59 -12.10 27.13 -19.47
N ALA A 60 -12.39 28.36 -19.90
CA ALA A 60 -13.50 29.15 -19.35
C ALA A 60 -14.86 28.49 -19.63
N ALA A 61 -15.06 27.96 -20.84
CA ALA A 61 -16.27 27.25 -21.22
C ALA A 61 -16.42 25.93 -20.45
N VAL A 62 -15.36 25.11 -20.32
CA VAL A 62 -15.40 23.88 -19.54
C VAL A 62 -15.69 24.18 -18.08
N ARG A 63 -15.08 25.22 -17.51
CA ARG A 63 -15.33 25.63 -16.13
C ARG A 63 -16.79 25.98 -15.90
N SER A 64 -17.46 26.69 -16.80
CA SER A 64 -18.87 27.06 -16.63
C SER A 64 -19.79 25.83 -16.63
N HIS A 65 -19.55 24.87 -17.52
CA HIS A 65 -20.38 23.67 -17.64
C HIS A 65 -20.09 22.64 -16.54
N ALA A 66 -18.80 22.39 -16.25
CA ALA A 66 -18.36 21.42 -15.24
C ALA A 66 -18.61 21.89 -13.80
N SER A 67 -18.82 23.19 -13.56
CA SER A 67 -19.22 23.70 -12.24
C SER A 67 -20.69 23.41 -11.89
N SER A 68 -21.45 22.79 -12.80
CA SER A 68 -22.83 22.39 -12.53
C SER A 68 -22.87 21.29 -11.47
N VAL A 69 -23.71 21.49 -10.45
CA VAL A 69 -23.93 20.53 -9.36
C VAL A 69 -24.41 19.16 -9.88
N PRO A 70 -25.32 19.07 -10.87
CA PRO A 70 -25.78 17.79 -11.40
C PRO A 70 -24.66 16.94 -12.04
N PHE A 71 -23.78 17.56 -12.83
CA PHE A 71 -22.66 16.88 -13.47
C PHE A 71 -21.69 16.29 -12.44
N LEU A 72 -21.25 17.11 -11.47
CA LEU A 72 -20.33 16.67 -10.43
C LEU A 72 -20.96 15.62 -9.51
N ALA A 73 -22.25 15.77 -9.19
CA ALA A 73 -23.00 14.79 -8.41
C ALA A 73 -23.11 13.46 -9.16
N ALA A 74 -23.35 13.46 -10.47
CA ALA A 74 -23.42 12.25 -11.28
C ALA A 74 -22.09 11.49 -11.27
N LEU A 75 -20.96 12.20 -11.45
CA LEU A 75 -19.63 11.60 -11.34
C LEU A 75 -19.35 11.01 -9.95
N LEU A 76 -19.69 11.72 -8.87
CA LEU A 76 -19.49 11.23 -7.50
C LEU A 76 -20.42 10.06 -7.14
N CYS A 77 -21.64 10.01 -7.70
CA CYS A 77 -22.56 8.89 -7.51
C CYS A 77 -22.07 7.62 -8.23
N ALA A 78 -21.41 7.76 -9.38
CA ALA A 78 -20.82 6.65 -10.11
C ALA A 78 -19.49 6.17 -9.49
N TYR A 79 -18.81 7.04 -8.75
CA TYR A 79 -17.52 6.75 -8.13
C TYR A 79 -17.67 5.90 -6.86
N THR A 80 -17.07 4.71 -6.83
CA THR A 80 -17.10 3.84 -5.63
C THR A 80 -15.92 4.03 -4.68
N ALA A 81 -15.06 5.01 -4.97
CA ALA A 81 -13.81 5.28 -4.26
C ALA A 81 -12.82 4.12 -4.28
N SER A 82 -12.92 3.18 -5.21
CA SER A 82 -12.01 2.04 -5.34
C SER A 82 -10.83 2.33 -6.26
N ARG A 83 -9.83 1.44 -6.31
CA ARG A 83 -8.73 1.51 -7.29
C ARG A 83 -9.01 0.75 -8.59
N SER A 84 -10.28 0.56 -8.97
CA SER A 84 -10.68 -0.02 -10.26
C SER A 84 -10.25 0.88 -11.43
N ALA A 85 -10.15 0.33 -12.64
CA ALA A 85 -9.77 1.13 -13.82
C ALA A 85 -10.80 2.23 -14.13
N TYR A 86 -12.08 1.91 -13.91
CA TYR A 86 -13.21 2.82 -14.00
C TYR A 86 -13.07 3.99 -13.01
N ASP A 87 -12.91 3.68 -11.73
CA ASP A 87 -12.79 4.71 -10.67
C ASP A 87 -11.53 5.56 -10.83
N ARG A 88 -10.40 4.98 -11.25
CA ARG A 88 -9.18 5.76 -11.55
C ARG A 88 -9.44 6.80 -12.64
N SER A 89 -10.19 6.43 -13.68
CA SER A 89 -10.52 7.34 -14.77
C SER A 89 -11.43 8.48 -14.29
N ILE A 90 -12.41 8.19 -13.42
CA ILE A 90 -13.24 9.24 -12.78
C ILE A 90 -12.38 10.14 -11.90
N PHE A 91 -11.52 9.58 -11.06
CA PHE A 91 -10.66 10.35 -10.15
C PHE A 91 -9.71 11.27 -10.92
N GLU A 92 -9.11 10.79 -12.00
CA GLU A 92 -8.28 11.61 -12.89
C GLU A 92 -9.08 12.76 -13.53
N CYS A 93 -10.32 12.51 -13.97
CA CYS A 93 -11.20 13.57 -14.46
C CYS A 93 -11.48 14.61 -13.37
N LEU A 94 -11.84 14.18 -12.15
CA LEU A 94 -12.08 15.09 -11.01
C LEU A 94 -10.82 15.90 -10.65
N GLN A 95 -9.66 15.27 -10.65
CA GLN A 95 -8.39 15.94 -10.37
C GLN A 95 -8.02 16.95 -11.46
N THR A 96 -8.30 16.63 -12.72
CA THR A 96 -8.09 17.53 -13.86
C THR A 96 -9.02 18.74 -13.77
N LEU A 97 -10.30 18.52 -13.45
CA LEU A 97 -11.28 19.59 -13.22
C LEU A 97 -10.89 20.52 -12.07
N GLU A 98 -10.38 19.97 -10.96
CA GLU A 98 -9.93 20.75 -9.81
C GLU A 98 -8.64 21.54 -10.12
N ARG A 99 -7.61 20.88 -10.68
CA ARG A 99 -6.27 21.47 -10.87
C ARG A 99 -6.15 22.39 -12.08
N GLN A 100 -6.70 21.98 -13.23
CA GLN A 100 -6.52 22.70 -14.50
C GLN A 100 -7.66 23.67 -14.76
N TYR A 101 -8.91 23.26 -14.48
CA TYR A 101 -10.09 24.07 -14.77
C TYR A 101 -10.61 24.88 -13.57
N ALA A 102 -9.96 24.75 -12.39
CA ALA A 102 -10.31 25.46 -11.16
C ALA A 102 -11.81 25.35 -10.77
N VAL A 103 -12.38 24.16 -10.98
CA VAL A 103 -13.76 23.84 -10.60
C VAL A 103 -13.84 23.71 -9.09
N ASN A 104 -14.80 24.42 -8.48
CA ASN A 104 -14.93 24.47 -7.03
C ASN A 104 -15.74 23.27 -6.49
N LEU A 105 -15.03 22.24 -6.02
CA LEU A 105 -15.62 21.05 -5.39
C LEU A 105 -16.15 21.29 -3.96
N SER A 106 -15.75 22.39 -3.28
CA SER A 106 -16.23 22.70 -1.92
C SER A 106 -17.75 22.93 -1.85
N ALA A 107 -18.37 23.26 -2.98
CA ALA A 107 -19.81 23.38 -3.11
C ALA A 107 -20.56 22.08 -2.77
N LEU A 108 -19.90 20.93 -2.91
CA LEU A 108 -20.45 19.60 -2.64
C LEU A 108 -19.97 19.05 -1.31
N SER A 109 -19.20 19.81 -0.53
CA SER A 109 -18.59 19.32 0.71
C SER A 109 -19.66 19.02 1.78
N PRO A 110 -19.61 17.84 2.43
CA PRO A 110 -18.61 16.77 2.29
C PRO A 110 -18.71 15.97 0.97
N LEU A 111 -17.56 15.59 0.40
CA LEU A 111 -17.45 14.85 -0.88
C LEU A 111 -17.84 13.38 -0.68
N VAL A 112 -19.13 13.16 -0.81
CA VAL A 112 -19.79 11.90 -0.53
C VAL A 112 -19.88 11.10 -1.83
N PHE A 113 -19.65 9.79 -1.78
CA PHE A 113 -19.45 8.94 -2.96
C PHE A 113 -20.38 7.74 -2.93
N ASP A 114 -20.38 6.93 -4.00
CA ASP A 114 -21.24 5.75 -4.21
C ASP A 114 -22.72 6.10 -4.48
N GLY A 115 -23.52 5.13 -4.94
CA GLY A 115 -24.93 5.33 -5.29
C GLY A 115 -25.79 5.83 -4.13
N ARG A 116 -25.34 5.60 -2.88
CA ARG A 116 -25.93 6.16 -1.66
C ARG A 116 -25.87 7.70 -1.62
N ALA A 117 -24.90 8.31 -2.31
CA ALA A 117 -24.74 9.76 -2.41
C ALA A 117 -25.88 10.44 -3.17
N LYS A 118 -26.57 9.69 -4.05
CA LYS A 118 -27.62 10.23 -4.92
C LYS A 118 -28.72 10.93 -4.13
N VAL A 119 -29.20 10.33 -3.04
CA VAL A 119 -30.24 10.91 -2.19
C VAL A 119 -29.79 12.24 -1.57
N ASN A 120 -28.52 12.33 -1.18
CA ASN A 120 -27.97 13.56 -0.61
C ASN A 120 -27.85 14.67 -1.66
N TYR A 121 -27.38 14.33 -2.86
CA TYR A 121 -27.22 15.29 -3.96
C TYR A 121 -28.54 15.72 -4.59
N GLU A 122 -29.55 14.84 -4.64
CA GLU A 122 -30.92 15.20 -5.03
C GLU A 122 -31.52 16.22 -4.06
N LYS A 123 -31.39 16.00 -2.74
CA LYS A 123 -31.81 16.98 -1.73
C LYS A 123 -31.05 18.30 -1.86
N LEU A 124 -29.75 18.26 -2.17
CA LEU A 124 -28.95 19.46 -2.41
C LEU A 124 -29.45 20.24 -3.64
N LYS A 125 -29.89 19.52 -4.68
CA LYS A 125 -30.49 20.11 -5.89
C LYS A 125 -31.84 20.76 -5.60
N GLU A 126 -32.69 20.11 -4.82
CA GLU A 126 -34.05 20.59 -4.49
C GLU A 126 -34.01 21.79 -3.53
N LEU A 127 -33.21 21.72 -2.46
CA LEU A 127 -33.18 22.71 -1.39
C LEU A 127 -32.17 23.83 -1.68
N GLY A 128 -31.24 23.62 -2.61
CA GLY A 128 -30.12 24.52 -2.85
C GLY A 128 -29.11 24.54 -1.69
N ARG A 129 -28.00 25.25 -1.88
CA ARG A 129 -26.83 25.22 -0.96
C ARG A 129 -27.11 25.74 0.45
N PHE A 130 -28.12 26.60 0.61
CA PHE A 130 -28.38 27.30 1.87
C PHE A 130 -29.36 26.56 2.78
N LEU A 131 -30.31 25.82 2.21
CA LEU A 131 -31.30 25.06 2.98
C LEU A 131 -30.92 23.57 3.12
N HIS A 132 -29.98 23.09 2.30
CA HIS A 132 -29.47 21.73 2.41
C HIS A 132 -28.71 21.51 3.71
N VAL A 133 -29.18 20.53 4.49
CA VAL A 133 -28.50 20.08 5.69
C VAL A 133 -27.33 19.19 5.28
N LYS A 134 -26.11 19.64 5.54
CA LYS A 134 -24.91 18.86 5.30
C LYS A 134 -24.90 17.62 6.18
N LEU A 135 -24.40 16.50 5.63
CA LEU A 135 -24.16 15.29 6.41
C LEU A 135 -23.19 15.60 7.55
N THR A 136 -23.45 14.99 8.71
CA THR A 136 -22.55 15.10 9.85
C THR A 136 -21.26 14.31 9.60
N PRO A 137 -20.13 14.70 10.21
CA PRO A 137 -18.88 13.95 10.20
C PRO A 137 -19.04 12.44 10.41
N ASP A 138 -19.86 12.06 11.38
CA ASP A 138 -20.11 10.66 11.74
C ASP A 138 -20.92 9.90 10.67
N GLN A 139 -21.88 10.57 10.03
CA GLN A 139 -22.63 9.98 8.91
C GLN A 139 -21.70 9.73 7.71
N VAL A 140 -20.72 10.60 7.44
CA VAL A 140 -19.76 10.36 6.36
C VAL A 140 -18.80 9.23 6.72
N LEU A 141 -18.36 9.16 7.98
CA LEU A 141 -17.58 8.02 8.47
C LEU A 141 -18.34 6.70 8.31
N GLU A 142 -19.67 6.71 8.49
CA GLU A 142 -20.54 5.55 8.31
C GLU A 142 -20.42 4.88 6.94
N TRP A 143 -20.04 5.64 5.92
CA TRP A 143 -20.02 5.17 4.54
C TRP A 143 -18.75 4.43 4.18
N LEU A 144 -17.68 4.67 4.95
CA LEU A 144 -16.41 3.97 4.82
C LEU A 144 -16.49 2.60 5.49
N ASP A 145 -16.19 1.54 4.74
CA ASP A 145 -16.05 0.20 5.28
C ASP A 145 -14.71 0.06 6.02
N GLY A 146 -14.77 -0.20 7.32
CA GLY A 146 -13.60 -0.38 8.16
C GLY A 146 -12.72 -1.57 7.74
N THR A 147 -13.29 -2.60 7.11
CA THR A 147 -12.53 -3.78 6.66
C THR A 147 -11.76 -3.49 5.36
N GLN A 148 -12.39 -2.78 4.43
CA GLN A 148 -11.75 -2.31 3.20
C GLN A 148 -10.70 -1.23 3.51
N LEU A 149 -10.95 -0.33 4.46
CA LEU A 149 -9.95 0.63 4.95
C LEU A 149 -8.73 -0.06 5.56
N TRP A 150 -8.95 -1.10 6.39
CA TRP A 150 -7.84 -1.88 6.94
C TRP A 150 -7.03 -2.59 5.85
N THR A 151 -7.71 -3.19 4.88
CA THR A 151 -7.05 -3.85 3.75
C THR A 151 -6.26 -2.85 2.93
N THR A 152 -6.80 -1.65 2.72
CA THR A 152 -6.12 -0.55 2.04
C THR A 152 -4.89 -0.11 2.83
N ALA A 153 -5.03 0.13 4.14
CA ALA A 153 -3.92 0.52 5.00
C ALA A 153 -2.80 -0.52 5.05
N MET A 154 -3.07 -1.82 4.93
CA MET A 154 -2.01 -2.84 5.04
C MET A 154 -1.43 -3.28 3.70
N MET A 155 -2.19 -3.14 2.61
CA MET A 155 -1.89 -3.82 1.33
C MET A 155 -1.93 -2.90 0.11
N ALA A 156 -2.14 -1.58 0.24
CA ALA A 156 -2.25 -0.67 -0.89
C ALA A 156 -1.05 -0.75 -1.86
N GLU A 157 0.16 -0.85 -1.34
CA GLU A 157 1.39 -0.91 -2.14
C GLU A 157 1.88 -2.35 -2.38
N HIS A 158 1.17 -3.36 -1.89
CA HIS A 158 1.63 -4.75 -1.97
C HIS A 158 1.45 -5.30 -3.40
N PRO A 159 2.47 -5.92 -4.03
CA PRO A 159 2.40 -6.38 -5.43
C PRO A 159 1.21 -7.30 -5.76
N LYS A 160 0.84 -8.19 -4.83
CA LYS A 160 -0.34 -9.07 -4.93
C LYS A 160 -1.69 -8.37 -5.09
N MET A 161 -1.78 -7.07 -4.79
CA MET A 161 -3.01 -6.30 -4.92
C MET A 161 -3.12 -5.50 -6.22
N ALA A 162 -2.11 -5.55 -7.10
CA ALA A 162 -2.13 -4.85 -8.38
C ALA A 162 -3.39 -5.19 -9.21
N ASP A 163 -3.79 -6.47 -9.22
CA ASP A 163 -4.93 -6.98 -9.99
C ASP A 163 -6.26 -6.93 -9.21
N ARG A 164 -6.26 -6.50 -7.95
CA ARG A 164 -7.44 -6.49 -7.05
C ARG A 164 -7.80 -5.08 -6.60
N GLY A 165 -7.74 -4.12 -7.52
CA GLY A 165 -7.99 -2.70 -7.26
C GLY A 165 -9.37 -2.41 -6.67
N GLU A 166 -10.39 -3.18 -7.02
CA GLU A 166 -11.77 -3.04 -6.50
C GLU A 166 -11.85 -3.21 -4.97
N LYS A 167 -10.95 -4.00 -4.38
CA LYS A 167 -10.92 -4.26 -2.93
C LYS A 167 -10.14 -3.21 -2.13
N LEU A 168 -9.57 -2.22 -2.81
CA LEU A 168 -8.77 -1.16 -2.20
C LEU A 168 -9.46 0.16 -2.44
N TYR A 169 -9.50 1.00 -1.41
CA TYR A 169 -9.91 2.38 -1.58
C TYR A 169 -8.79 3.20 -2.26
N ASP A 170 -9.18 4.22 -3.01
CA ASP A 170 -8.28 5.27 -3.44
C ASP A 170 -7.82 6.07 -2.22
N THR A 171 -6.53 5.96 -1.92
CA THR A 171 -5.93 6.57 -0.75
C THR A 171 -5.92 8.09 -0.83
N GLN A 172 -5.72 8.68 -2.01
CA GLN A 172 -5.70 10.15 -2.15
C GLN A 172 -7.08 10.73 -1.94
N PHE A 173 -8.10 10.13 -2.55
CA PHE A 173 -9.48 10.57 -2.37
C PHE A 173 -9.93 10.42 -0.91
N VAL A 174 -9.71 9.25 -0.29
CA VAL A 174 -10.13 9.01 1.09
C VAL A 174 -9.39 9.94 2.06
N LEU A 175 -8.09 10.18 1.90
CA LEU A 175 -7.37 11.13 2.76
C LEU A 175 -7.94 12.56 2.64
N ARG A 176 -8.27 13.00 1.43
CA ARG A 176 -8.92 14.31 1.20
C ARG A 176 -10.31 14.37 1.82
N LEU A 177 -11.09 13.30 1.72
CA LEU A 177 -12.38 13.18 2.37
C LEU A 177 -12.23 13.28 3.90
N LEU A 178 -11.32 12.51 4.50
CA LEU A 178 -11.06 12.56 5.94
C LEU A 178 -10.60 13.97 6.39
N LEU A 179 -9.78 14.66 5.60
CA LEU A 179 -9.37 16.04 5.87
C LEU A 179 -10.53 17.04 5.85
N SER A 180 -11.56 16.78 5.04
CA SER A 180 -12.78 17.61 4.99
C SER A 180 -13.66 17.41 6.23
N ILE A 181 -13.55 16.24 6.87
CA ILE A 181 -14.30 15.88 8.07
C ILE A 181 -13.58 16.36 9.34
N VAL A 182 -12.24 16.29 9.38
CA VAL A 182 -11.41 16.71 10.52
C VAL A 182 -11.12 18.21 10.46
N GLN A 183 -12.16 19.04 10.42
CA GLN A 183 -12.04 20.50 10.51
C GLN A 183 -12.02 20.96 11.97
N PRO A 184 -11.38 22.11 12.29
CA PRO A 184 -11.42 22.68 13.64
C PRO A 184 -12.86 22.94 14.09
N GLY A 185 -13.22 22.53 15.31
CA GLY A 185 -14.58 22.63 15.82
C GLY A 185 -15.58 21.62 15.23
N SER A 186 -15.11 20.57 14.55
CA SER A 186 -15.97 19.47 14.08
C SER A 186 -16.47 18.61 15.25
N GLU A 187 -17.76 18.28 15.25
CA GLU A 187 -18.41 17.35 16.19
C GLU A 187 -18.13 15.88 15.83
N LEU A 188 -16.90 15.55 15.43
CA LEU A 188 -16.52 14.21 15.02
C LEU A 188 -16.28 13.32 16.23
N ASN A 189 -16.91 12.13 16.25
CA ASN A 189 -16.59 11.13 17.25
C ASN A 189 -15.19 10.54 16.98
N CYS A 190 -14.21 11.01 17.76
CA CYS A 190 -12.81 10.64 17.59
C CYS A 190 -12.55 9.15 17.86
N ARG A 191 -13.34 8.50 18.73
CA ARG A 191 -13.23 7.06 18.97
C ARG A 191 -13.66 6.27 17.73
N SER A 192 -14.80 6.63 17.15
CA SER A 192 -15.31 6.02 15.90
C SER A 192 -14.36 6.19 14.73
N PHE A 193 -13.68 7.34 14.64
CA PHE A 193 -12.65 7.59 13.63
C PHE A 193 -11.49 6.58 13.72
N VAL A 194 -11.02 6.29 14.94
CA VAL A 194 -9.94 5.32 15.17
C VAL A 194 -10.44 3.89 14.95
N ASP A 195 -11.65 3.56 15.42
CA ASP A 195 -12.25 2.22 15.31
C ASP A 195 -12.45 1.77 13.85
N ARG A 196 -12.86 2.70 12.98
CA ARG A 196 -12.98 2.46 11.53
C ARG A 196 -11.66 2.36 10.78
N ASN A 197 -10.52 2.45 11.46
CA ASN A 197 -9.18 2.38 10.88
C ASN A 197 -8.79 3.60 10.02
N CYS A 198 -9.44 4.76 10.18
CA CYS A 198 -9.08 5.99 9.46
C CYS A 198 -7.69 6.49 9.89
N LEU A 199 -7.40 6.43 11.20
CA LEU A 199 -6.07 6.77 11.73
C LEU A 199 -4.99 5.78 11.24
N ALA A 200 -5.33 4.49 11.12
CA ALA A 200 -4.43 3.48 10.59
C ALA A 200 -4.08 3.73 9.11
N LEU A 201 -5.06 4.15 8.29
CA LEU A 201 -4.84 4.56 6.91
C LEU A 201 -3.89 5.77 6.85
N ALA A 202 -4.08 6.77 7.71
CA ALA A 202 -3.22 7.94 7.78
C ALA A 202 -1.75 7.55 8.06
N PHE A 203 -1.50 6.69 9.05
CA PHE A 203 -0.14 6.21 9.33
C PHE A 203 0.45 5.43 8.15
N SER A 204 -0.29 4.50 7.56
CA SER A 204 0.21 3.70 6.42
C SER A 204 0.51 4.55 5.17
N SER A 205 -0.28 5.59 4.94
CA SER A 205 -0.09 6.47 3.78
C SER A 205 1.24 7.23 3.80
N THR A 206 1.90 7.33 4.97
CA THR A 206 3.24 7.94 5.09
C THR A 206 4.36 7.13 4.43
N SER A 207 4.12 5.85 4.13
CA SER A 207 5.05 4.97 3.41
C SER A 207 4.89 4.98 1.88
N SER A 208 3.82 5.62 1.37
CA SER A 208 3.53 5.68 -0.07
C SER A 208 4.69 6.34 -0.85
N PRO A 209 5.01 5.86 -2.06
CA PRO A 209 6.05 6.47 -2.92
C PRO A 209 5.67 7.88 -3.37
N ASP A 210 4.38 8.19 -3.48
CA ASP A 210 3.90 9.51 -3.88
C ASP A 210 4.00 10.54 -2.74
N GLU A 211 4.60 11.68 -3.03
CA GLU A 211 4.84 12.73 -2.04
C GLU A 211 3.56 13.47 -1.67
N GLU A 212 2.62 13.65 -2.59
CA GLU A 212 1.33 14.30 -2.30
C GLU A 212 0.54 13.50 -1.27
N THR A 213 0.46 12.18 -1.47
CA THR A 213 -0.20 11.25 -0.54
C THR A 213 0.43 11.31 0.86
N ARG A 214 1.77 11.36 0.96
CA ARG A 214 2.47 11.51 2.24
C ARG A 214 2.15 12.84 2.93
N ARG A 215 2.12 13.94 2.19
CA ARG A 215 1.75 15.26 2.73
C ARG A 215 0.31 15.27 3.26
N LEU A 216 -0.64 14.73 2.49
CA LEU A 216 -2.04 14.63 2.91
C LEU A 216 -2.18 13.83 4.21
N ALA A 217 -1.47 12.71 4.32
CA ALA A 217 -1.45 11.87 5.52
C ALA A 217 -0.90 12.60 6.76
N LEU A 218 0.21 13.33 6.62
CA LEU A 218 0.82 14.08 7.71
C LEU A 218 -0.06 15.26 8.15
N VAL A 219 -0.68 15.97 7.20
CA VAL A 219 -1.64 17.03 7.51
C VAL A 219 -2.86 16.46 8.23
N LEU A 220 -3.34 15.28 7.84
CA LEU A 220 -4.45 14.61 8.51
C LEU A 220 -4.10 14.25 9.95
N LEU A 221 -2.91 13.69 10.19
CA LEU A 221 -2.42 13.40 11.55
C LEU A 221 -2.31 14.68 12.40
N GLN A 222 -1.80 15.77 11.82
CA GLN A 222 -1.69 17.04 12.52
C GLN A 222 -3.06 17.64 12.85
N ARG A 223 -4.00 17.65 11.91
CA ARG A 223 -5.36 18.17 12.13
C ARG A 223 -6.11 17.33 13.16
N PHE A 224 -5.99 16.00 13.08
CA PHE A 224 -6.60 15.10 14.03
C PHE A 224 -6.01 15.28 15.44
N LEU A 225 -4.69 15.50 15.56
CA LEU A 225 -4.06 15.86 16.84
C LEU A 225 -4.62 17.17 17.41
N SER A 226 -4.76 18.22 16.57
CA SER A 226 -5.35 19.48 17.00
C SER A 226 -6.79 19.30 17.50
N LEU A 227 -7.61 18.55 16.77
CA LEU A 227 -8.99 18.23 17.15
C LEU A 227 -9.04 17.48 18.49
N LEU A 228 -8.19 16.47 18.68
CA LEU A 228 -8.11 15.74 19.96
C LEU A 228 -7.70 16.63 21.15
N MET A 229 -7.01 17.73 20.90
CA MET A 229 -6.61 18.69 21.93
C MET A 229 -7.68 19.75 22.24
N GLU A 230 -8.74 19.84 21.44
CA GLU A 230 -9.85 20.77 21.69
C GLU A 230 -10.64 20.32 22.93
N LEU A 231 -11.03 21.28 23.77
CA LEU A 231 -11.76 21.05 25.03
C LEU A 231 -13.18 20.53 24.82
N LYS A 232 -13.76 20.76 23.64
CA LYS A 232 -15.15 20.41 23.30
C LYS A 232 -15.30 18.99 22.75
N THR A 233 -14.21 18.34 22.41
CA THR A 233 -14.22 17.03 21.74
C THR A 233 -14.40 15.90 22.74
N ASP A 234 -15.14 14.87 22.34
CA ASP A 234 -15.42 13.66 23.10
C ASP A 234 -14.21 13.20 23.94
N ASP A 235 -14.45 13.05 25.24
CA ASP A 235 -13.47 12.49 26.16
C ASP A 235 -13.68 10.98 26.27
N PHE A 236 -12.69 10.21 25.85
CA PHE A 236 -12.68 8.75 25.92
C PHE A 236 -11.39 8.27 26.57
N ALA A 237 -11.44 7.11 27.23
CA ALA A 237 -10.36 6.64 28.10
C ALA A 237 -8.99 6.57 27.40
N GLU A 238 -8.98 6.18 26.12
CA GLU A 238 -7.78 5.96 25.32
C GLU A 238 -7.24 7.25 24.67
N LYS A 239 -7.93 8.39 24.83
CA LYS A 239 -7.59 9.67 24.18
C LYS A 239 -6.15 10.10 24.44
N SER A 240 -5.69 10.00 25.70
CA SER A 240 -4.33 10.35 26.09
C SER A 240 -3.27 9.51 25.38
N MET A 241 -3.52 8.20 25.22
CA MET A 241 -2.62 7.29 24.51
C MET A 241 -2.61 7.55 23.00
N VAL A 242 -3.77 7.85 22.38
CA VAL A 242 -3.84 8.20 20.96
C VAL A 242 -3.10 9.50 20.67
N VAL A 243 -3.27 10.52 21.52
CA VAL A 243 -2.53 11.78 21.44
C VAL A 243 -1.02 11.53 21.58
N TYR A 244 -0.63 10.69 22.54
CA TYR A 244 0.77 10.31 22.72
C TYR A 244 1.35 9.59 21.50
N LEU A 245 0.60 8.65 20.91
CA LEU A 245 1.02 7.91 19.72
C LEU A 245 1.31 8.84 18.53
N ILE A 246 0.43 9.81 18.27
CA ILE A 246 0.60 10.77 17.17
C ILE A 246 1.79 11.70 17.44
N ARG A 247 1.96 12.16 18.69
CA ARG A 247 3.13 12.96 19.09
C ARG A 247 4.43 12.19 18.98
N LEU A 248 4.45 10.93 19.40
CA LEU A 248 5.61 10.04 19.30
C LEU A 248 6.02 9.87 17.83
N PHE A 249 5.06 9.62 16.95
CA PHE A 249 5.31 9.56 15.51
C PHE A 249 5.88 10.88 14.98
N LYS A 250 5.24 12.02 15.29
CA LYS A 250 5.70 13.35 14.86
C LYS A 250 7.12 13.66 15.33
N ASN A 251 7.44 13.38 16.58
CA ASN A 251 8.76 13.62 17.17
C ASN A 251 9.86 12.75 16.56
N SER A 252 9.49 11.65 15.91
CA SER A 252 10.42 10.72 15.29
C SER A 252 10.74 11.08 13.83
N LEU A 253 10.09 12.10 13.26
CA LEU A 253 10.34 12.58 11.90
C LEU A 253 11.41 13.69 11.93
N GLU A 254 12.50 13.49 11.19
CA GLU A 254 13.63 14.45 11.13
C GLU A 254 13.48 15.49 10.01
N THR A 255 12.70 15.16 8.97
CA THR A 255 12.55 15.97 7.75
C THR A 255 11.07 16.22 7.43
N GLU A 256 10.81 17.12 6.49
CA GLU A 256 9.46 17.38 5.99
C GLU A 256 9.02 16.29 5.00
N ALA A 257 7.90 15.62 5.30
CA ALA A 257 7.32 14.56 4.47
C ALA A 257 8.26 13.41 4.04
N PRO A 258 9.14 12.87 4.94
CA PRO A 258 9.98 11.73 4.61
C PRO A 258 9.13 10.54 4.24
N ARG A 259 9.65 9.73 3.32
CA ARG A 259 9.11 8.41 3.09
C ARG A 259 9.49 7.51 4.25
N VAL A 260 8.50 7.16 5.08
CA VAL A 260 8.67 6.25 6.20
C VAL A 260 8.68 4.81 5.69
N ASN A 261 9.45 3.92 6.30
CA ASN A 261 9.44 2.50 5.95
C ASN A 261 8.10 1.85 6.35
N HIS A 262 7.62 0.91 5.54
CA HIS A 262 6.33 0.24 5.77
C HIS A 262 6.30 -0.49 7.12
N VAL A 263 7.46 -0.97 7.60
CA VAL A 263 7.59 -1.62 8.92
C VAL A 263 7.15 -0.67 10.04
N ILE A 264 7.56 0.59 9.96
CA ILE A 264 7.23 1.58 10.99
C ILE A 264 5.79 2.06 10.81
N SER A 265 5.38 2.40 9.59
CA SER A 265 4.02 2.89 9.34
C SER A 265 2.96 1.84 9.70
N HIS A 266 3.16 0.57 9.35
CA HIS A 266 2.27 -0.53 9.72
C HIS A 266 2.28 -0.80 11.22
N PHE A 267 3.42 -0.59 11.91
CA PHE A 267 3.46 -0.64 13.37
C PHE A 267 2.52 0.40 13.97
N PHE A 268 2.67 1.68 13.63
CA PHE A 268 1.79 2.74 14.14
C PHE A 268 0.32 2.51 13.77
N ALA A 269 0.04 2.04 12.56
CA ALA A 269 -1.32 1.72 12.10
C ALA A 269 -1.97 0.55 12.87
N ARG A 270 -1.20 -0.47 13.26
CA ARG A 270 -1.69 -1.57 14.10
C ARG A 270 -1.85 -1.13 15.55
N VAL A 271 -0.90 -0.35 16.05
CA VAL A 271 -0.94 0.17 17.42
C VAL A 271 -2.15 1.09 17.60
N SER A 272 -2.48 1.94 16.63
CA SER A 272 -3.67 2.81 16.74
C SER A 272 -4.96 2.02 16.97
N LYS A 273 -5.10 0.84 16.35
CA LYS A 273 -6.24 -0.06 16.57
C LYS A 273 -6.12 -0.85 17.88
N LEU A 274 -4.90 -1.27 18.21
CA LEU A 274 -4.60 -2.00 19.45
C LEU A 274 -4.93 -1.18 20.70
N LEU A 275 -4.71 0.14 20.65
CA LEU A 275 -4.98 1.04 21.77
C LEU A 275 -6.44 1.01 22.23
N LEU A 276 -7.39 0.74 21.32
CA LEU A 276 -8.81 0.61 21.63
C LEU A 276 -9.18 -0.75 22.26
N ASN A 277 -8.25 -1.71 22.31
CA ASN A 277 -8.49 -3.10 22.71
C ASN A 277 -7.53 -3.53 23.83
N PRO A 278 -7.77 -3.12 25.09
CA PRO A 278 -6.88 -3.42 26.21
C PRO A 278 -6.82 -4.91 26.58
N ILE A 279 -7.80 -5.70 26.14
CA ILE A 279 -7.86 -7.17 26.37
C ILE A 279 -6.80 -7.90 25.53
N HIS A 280 -6.31 -7.29 24.46
CA HIS A 280 -5.39 -7.96 23.55
C HIS A 280 -4.04 -8.24 24.24
N PRO A 281 -3.47 -9.46 24.13
CA PRO A 281 -2.26 -9.86 24.86
C PRO A 281 -1.06 -8.93 24.62
N VAL A 282 -0.96 -8.41 23.40
CA VAL A 282 0.14 -7.52 22.95
C VAL A 282 -0.01 -6.09 23.47
N TYR A 283 -1.14 -5.72 24.06
CA TYR A 283 -1.40 -4.36 24.53
C TYR A 283 -0.37 -3.91 25.57
N ALA A 284 -0.16 -4.70 26.64
CA ALA A 284 0.74 -4.32 27.73
C ALA A 284 2.21 -4.19 27.30
N PRO A 285 2.81 -5.14 26.55
CA PRO A 285 4.17 -4.98 26.02
C PRO A 285 4.34 -3.74 25.14
N ILE A 286 3.36 -3.44 24.28
CA ILE A 286 3.41 -2.28 23.38
C ILE A 286 3.26 -0.97 24.16
N CYS A 287 2.31 -0.87 25.08
CA CYS A 287 2.16 0.33 25.90
C CYS A 287 3.43 0.62 26.71
N ALA A 288 4.07 -0.41 27.26
CA ALA A 288 5.36 -0.27 27.94
C ALA A 288 6.50 0.18 27.01
N PHE A 289 6.48 -0.25 25.73
CA PHE A 289 7.43 0.22 24.73
C PHE A 289 7.20 1.68 24.36
N LEU A 290 5.95 2.06 24.12
CA LEU A 290 5.59 3.43 23.75
C LEU A 290 6.05 4.42 24.83
N THR A 291 5.87 4.09 26.11
CA THR A 291 6.27 4.98 27.21
C THR A 291 7.77 5.00 27.51
N LEU A 292 8.56 4.10 26.91
CA LEU A 292 9.99 3.96 27.22
C LEU A 292 10.85 5.10 26.64
N LYS A 293 10.53 5.54 25.41
CA LYS A 293 11.31 6.56 24.70
C LYS A 293 10.39 7.65 24.12
N PRO A 294 10.79 8.93 24.15
CA PRO A 294 10.01 10.03 23.59
C PRO A 294 10.03 10.11 22.05
N ALA A 295 10.85 9.28 21.39
CA ALA A 295 10.93 9.11 19.94
C ALA A 295 11.34 7.66 19.59
N ILE A 296 10.91 7.17 18.44
CA ILE A 296 11.21 5.83 17.92
C ILE A 296 12.27 5.91 16.83
N GLU A 297 13.19 4.96 16.83
CA GLU A 297 14.21 4.82 15.78
C GLU A 297 13.58 4.31 14.48
N MET A 298 13.48 5.18 13.46
CA MET A 298 12.83 4.88 12.17
C MET A 298 13.52 3.80 11.33
N HIS A 299 14.78 3.49 11.62
CA HIS A 299 15.61 2.55 10.86
C HIS A 299 15.63 1.12 11.43
N GLN A 300 14.82 0.84 12.47
CA GLN A 300 14.83 -0.43 13.18
C GLN A 300 13.41 -0.94 13.43
N VAL A 301 13.26 -2.27 13.53
CA VAL A 301 11.96 -2.88 13.86
C VAL A 301 11.59 -2.50 15.30
N PRO A 302 10.41 -1.87 15.53
CA PRO A 302 9.96 -1.53 16.87
C PRO A 302 9.72 -2.78 17.73
N GLU A 303 10.22 -2.74 18.96
CA GLU A 303 10.04 -3.77 20.00
C GLU A 303 10.30 -5.23 19.54
N LEU A 304 11.28 -5.42 18.65
CA LEU A 304 11.60 -6.71 18.03
C LEU A 304 11.91 -7.81 19.06
N PHE A 305 12.82 -7.55 19.99
CA PHE A 305 13.34 -8.59 20.90
C PHE A 305 12.32 -9.04 21.93
N LYS A 306 11.61 -8.09 22.54
CA LYS A 306 10.65 -8.38 23.60
C LYS A 306 9.43 -9.15 23.07
N LEU A 307 9.00 -8.88 21.84
CA LEU A 307 7.88 -9.59 21.22
C LEU A 307 8.30 -10.94 20.61
N LEU A 308 9.50 -11.06 20.01
CA LEU A 308 9.97 -12.36 19.47
C LEU A 308 10.37 -13.34 20.58
N ILE A 309 11.06 -12.84 21.60
CA ILE A 309 11.55 -13.62 22.74
C ILE A 309 10.73 -13.21 23.97
N SER A 310 9.42 -13.34 23.84
CA SER A 310 8.50 -12.98 24.91
C SER A 310 8.75 -13.84 26.15
N SER A 311 8.84 -13.16 27.30
CA SER A 311 8.91 -13.80 28.61
C SER A 311 7.53 -14.23 29.14
N SER A 312 6.44 -13.94 28.40
CA SER A 312 5.07 -14.26 28.82
C SER A 312 4.81 -15.76 28.73
N THR A 313 4.42 -16.40 29.82
CA THR A 313 4.15 -17.85 29.83
C THR A 313 2.87 -18.22 29.09
N GLU A 314 1.89 -17.31 29.07
CA GLU A 314 0.56 -17.57 28.50
C GLU A 314 0.43 -17.00 27.08
N HIS A 315 1.00 -15.82 26.82
CA HIS A 315 0.72 -15.06 25.59
C HIS A 315 1.88 -14.95 24.61
N PHE A 316 3.00 -15.65 24.84
CA PHE A 316 4.19 -15.53 23.97
C PHE A 316 3.89 -15.80 22.49
N GLU A 317 2.99 -16.74 22.18
CA GLU A 317 2.66 -17.09 20.80
C GLU A 317 1.90 -15.97 20.09
N ASP A 318 1.00 -15.29 20.80
CA ASP A 318 0.22 -14.20 20.22
C ASP A 318 1.09 -12.95 20.01
N GLU A 319 2.02 -12.67 20.92
CA GLU A 319 3.04 -11.63 20.76
C GLU A 319 3.96 -11.89 19.57
N GLN A 320 4.45 -13.13 19.43
CA GLN A 320 5.26 -13.55 18.28
C GLN A 320 4.48 -13.43 16.97
N LYS A 321 3.26 -13.97 16.91
CA LYS A 321 2.41 -13.92 15.71
C LYS A 321 2.09 -12.49 15.31
N TRP A 322 1.78 -11.62 16.28
CA TRP A 322 1.45 -10.23 16.00
C TRP A 322 2.59 -9.51 15.28
N LEU A 323 3.81 -9.67 15.80
CA LEU A 323 5.01 -9.08 15.19
C LEU A 323 5.36 -9.75 13.86
N LEU A 324 5.34 -11.07 13.75
CA LEU A 324 5.65 -11.77 12.50
C LEU A 324 4.64 -11.42 11.39
N ASN A 325 3.36 -11.33 11.73
CA ASN A 325 2.33 -10.88 10.78
C ASN A 325 2.52 -9.41 10.39
N LEU A 326 3.10 -8.58 11.26
CA LEU A 326 3.44 -7.19 10.94
C LEU A 326 4.55 -7.17 9.91
N LEU A 327 5.64 -7.89 10.16
CA LEU A 327 6.76 -7.97 9.23
C LEU A 327 6.35 -8.59 7.89
N ALA A 328 5.51 -9.62 7.89
CA ALA A 328 5.04 -10.27 6.66
C ALA A 328 4.22 -9.32 5.77
N ALA A 329 3.43 -8.42 6.36
CA ALA A 329 2.67 -7.43 5.62
C ALA A 329 3.50 -6.19 5.23
N ALA A 330 4.50 -5.84 6.05
CA ALA A 330 5.30 -4.64 5.88
C ALA A 330 6.50 -4.79 4.91
N VAL A 331 6.92 -6.01 4.58
CA VAL A 331 8.00 -6.19 3.59
C VAL A 331 7.43 -6.04 2.19
N VAL A 332 7.42 -4.81 1.68
CA VAL A 332 6.92 -4.44 0.35
C VAL A 332 8.06 -3.99 -0.55
N ASP A 333 9.01 -3.22 -0.02
CA ASP A 333 10.12 -2.64 -0.78
C ASP A 333 11.50 -3.09 -0.27
N ALA A 334 12.53 -2.86 -1.09
CA ALA A 334 13.92 -3.11 -0.70
C ALA A 334 14.37 -2.25 0.50
N ALA A 335 13.75 -1.09 0.73
CA ALA A 335 14.01 -0.26 1.91
C ALA A 335 13.54 -0.95 3.20
N ASP A 336 12.40 -1.66 3.16
CA ASP A 336 11.87 -2.40 4.30
C ASP A 336 12.76 -3.59 4.65
N TYR A 337 13.35 -4.23 3.63
CA TYR A 337 14.34 -5.28 3.83
C TYR A 337 15.59 -4.78 4.57
N ARG A 338 16.06 -3.55 4.31
CA ARG A 338 17.21 -2.98 5.05
C ARG A 338 16.91 -2.81 6.55
N VAL A 339 15.69 -2.44 6.92
CA VAL A 339 15.27 -2.34 8.33
C VAL A 339 15.33 -3.71 9.01
N LEU A 340 14.96 -4.79 8.30
CA LEU A 340 15.11 -6.15 8.80
C LEU A 340 16.58 -6.59 8.95
N GLN A 341 17.48 -6.07 8.12
CA GLN A 341 18.91 -6.39 8.18
C GLN A 341 19.60 -5.75 9.39
N ASN A 342 19.25 -4.50 9.73
CA ASN A 342 19.96 -3.70 10.75
C ASN A 342 20.07 -4.37 12.13
N ARG A 343 19.09 -5.19 12.52
CA ARG A 343 19.10 -5.94 13.80
C ARG A 343 19.21 -7.46 13.60
N SER A 344 19.60 -7.90 12.41
CA SER A 344 19.63 -9.33 12.05
C SER A 344 18.30 -10.04 12.28
N SER A 345 17.18 -9.34 12.09
CA SER A 345 15.82 -9.84 12.34
C SER A 345 15.55 -11.14 11.60
N LEU A 346 16.06 -11.28 10.37
CA LEU A 346 15.93 -12.52 9.59
C LEU A 346 16.60 -13.72 10.27
N ARG A 347 17.78 -13.54 10.86
CA ARG A 347 18.50 -14.61 11.59
C ARG A 347 17.75 -15.00 12.87
N LEU A 348 17.15 -14.02 13.56
CA LEU A 348 16.31 -14.28 14.72
C LEU A 348 15.03 -15.04 14.35
N ILE A 349 14.44 -14.77 13.19
CA ILE A 349 13.28 -15.51 12.69
C ILE A 349 13.67 -16.95 12.32
N GLN A 350 14.83 -17.15 11.68
CA GLN A 350 15.37 -18.49 11.37
C GLN A 350 15.65 -19.31 12.64
N SER A 351 16.21 -18.66 13.68
CA SER A 351 16.46 -19.32 14.96
C SER A 351 15.16 -19.61 15.72
N LEU A 352 14.20 -18.67 15.72
CA LEU A 352 12.89 -18.86 16.32
C LEU A 352 12.16 -20.05 15.69
N PHE A 353 12.08 -20.13 14.36
CA PHE A 353 11.50 -21.27 13.65
C PHE A 353 12.19 -22.59 14.02
N SER A 354 13.49 -22.54 14.26
CA SER A 354 14.27 -23.71 14.62
C SER A 354 14.14 -24.12 16.09
N SER A 355 13.61 -23.24 16.94
CA SER A 355 13.57 -23.42 18.38
C SER A 355 12.41 -24.30 18.84
N CYS A 356 12.57 -24.88 20.03
CA CYS A 356 11.51 -25.64 20.71
C CYS A 356 10.30 -24.78 21.12
N LEU A 357 10.46 -23.45 21.14
CA LEU A 357 9.40 -22.50 21.46
C LEU A 357 8.42 -22.29 20.30
N SER A 358 8.76 -22.76 19.09
CA SER A 358 7.95 -22.51 17.89
C SER A 358 6.77 -23.47 17.77
N ARG A 359 5.57 -22.95 18.09
CA ARG A 359 4.31 -23.65 17.76
C ARG A 359 4.00 -23.53 16.28
N MET A 360 3.03 -24.34 15.80
CA MET A 360 2.64 -24.35 14.39
C MET A 360 2.23 -22.96 13.89
N GLY A 361 1.51 -22.18 14.70
CA GLY A 361 1.10 -20.82 14.33
C GLY A 361 2.27 -19.85 14.20
N THR A 362 3.24 -19.88 15.12
CA THR A 362 4.48 -19.10 15.01
C THR A 362 5.28 -19.52 13.78
N ARG A 363 5.39 -20.82 13.52
CA ARG A 363 6.10 -21.37 12.34
C ARG A 363 5.47 -20.89 11.04
N GLN A 364 4.14 -20.91 10.94
CA GLN A 364 3.41 -20.34 9.80
C GLN A 364 3.71 -18.85 9.59
N ALA A 365 3.71 -18.06 10.66
CA ALA A 365 4.00 -16.63 10.58
C ALA A 365 5.48 -16.36 10.19
N CYS A 366 6.44 -17.14 10.71
CA CYS A 366 7.84 -17.08 10.30
C CYS A 366 7.99 -17.36 8.79
N LEU A 367 7.34 -18.41 8.29
CA LEU A 367 7.37 -18.77 6.88
C LEU A 367 6.74 -17.68 6.00
N ALA A 368 5.67 -17.02 6.47
CA ALA A 368 5.06 -15.90 5.77
C ALA A 368 6.03 -14.71 5.62
N VAL A 369 6.80 -14.37 6.68
CA VAL A 369 7.85 -13.34 6.59
C VAL A 369 8.93 -13.75 5.61
N LEU A 370 9.42 -14.99 5.68
CA LEU A 370 10.43 -15.49 4.75
C LEU A 370 9.94 -15.42 3.29
N LYS A 371 8.69 -15.80 3.04
CA LYS A 371 8.07 -15.69 1.72
C LYS A 371 8.00 -14.23 1.24
N ALA A 372 7.62 -13.30 2.10
CA ALA A 372 7.57 -11.86 1.77
C ALA A 372 8.97 -11.33 1.38
N VAL A 373 10.00 -11.65 2.17
CA VAL A 373 11.39 -11.27 1.88
C VAL A 373 11.88 -11.88 0.57
N VAL A 374 11.61 -13.16 0.35
CA VAL A 374 12.04 -13.88 -0.85
C VAL A 374 11.29 -13.45 -2.11
N SER A 375 10.10 -12.87 -1.97
CA SER A 375 9.35 -12.30 -3.10
C SER A 375 10.05 -11.10 -3.73
N LEU A 376 10.95 -10.42 -3.00
CA LEU A 376 11.73 -9.30 -3.50
C LEU A 376 13.03 -9.80 -4.18
N PRO A 377 13.25 -9.51 -5.47
CA PRO A 377 14.43 -10.02 -6.20
C PRO A 377 15.78 -9.61 -5.59
N SER A 378 15.90 -8.37 -5.14
CA SER A 378 17.12 -7.87 -4.50
C SER A 378 17.39 -8.55 -3.16
N ALA A 379 16.35 -8.68 -2.33
CA ALA A 379 16.47 -9.33 -1.04
C ALA A 379 16.71 -10.84 -1.18
N ALA A 380 16.07 -11.52 -2.15
CA ALA A 380 16.30 -12.93 -2.42
C ALA A 380 17.78 -13.24 -2.72
N TYR A 381 18.43 -12.41 -3.53
CA TYR A 381 19.86 -12.55 -3.84
C TYR A 381 20.75 -12.33 -2.61
N ASP A 382 20.49 -11.29 -1.82
CA ASP A 382 21.23 -11.02 -0.58
C ASP A 382 21.03 -12.13 0.46
N VAL A 383 19.81 -12.65 0.58
CA VAL A 383 19.46 -13.70 1.53
C VAL A 383 20.05 -15.06 1.13
N LEU A 384 20.16 -15.33 -0.18
CA LEU A 384 20.84 -16.51 -0.70
C LEU A 384 22.35 -16.47 -0.41
N THR A 385 22.99 -15.33 -0.62
CA THR A 385 24.45 -15.19 -0.55
C THR A 385 24.95 -14.89 0.87
N LYS A 386 24.36 -13.92 1.57
CA LYS A 386 24.84 -13.43 2.88
C LYS A 386 24.18 -14.13 4.07
N HIS A 387 22.90 -14.46 3.97
CA HIS A 387 22.14 -15.09 5.06
C HIS A 387 22.01 -16.61 4.93
N ASN A 388 22.57 -17.19 3.87
CA ASN A 388 22.62 -18.63 3.59
C ASN A 388 21.26 -19.33 3.77
N LEU A 389 20.16 -18.67 3.36
CA LEU A 389 18.81 -19.19 3.56
C LEU A 389 18.60 -20.53 2.86
N ALA A 390 19.24 -20.75 1.70
CA ALA A 390 19.16 -22.02 0.99
C ALA A 390 19.68 -23.20 1.82
N ALA A 391 20.83 -23.05 2.48
CA ALA A 391 21.37 -24.10 3.36
C ALA A 391 20.51 -24.27 4.61
N TRP A 392 19.99 -23.17 5.18
CA TRP A 392 19.07 -23.24 6.30
C TRP A 392 17.78 -24.00 5.94
N ILE A 393 17.17 -23.75 4.77
CA ILE A 393 16.00 -24.48 4.29
C ILE A 393 16.35 -25.97 4.11
N ALA A 394 17.47 -26.27 3.45
CA ALA A 394 17.91 -27.65 3.22
C ALA A 394 18.15 -28.43 4.51
N ALA A 395 18.67 -27.80 5.56
CA ALA A 395 18.84 -28.41 6.88
C ALA A 395 17.51 -28.54 7.64
N THR A 396 16.64 -27.53 7.54
CA THR A 396 15.38 -27.46 8.28
C THR A 396 14.37 -28.47 7.75
N ILE A 397 14.25 -28.61 6.44
CA ILE A 397 13.34 -29.55 5.77
C ILE A 397 13.58 -31.02 6.19
N GLN A 398 14.80 -31.38 6.60
CA GLN A 398 15.13 -32.74 7.04
C GLN A 398 14.58 -33.09 8.43
N ARG A 399 14.08 -32.11 9.20
CA ARG A 399 13.57 -32.36 10.55
C ARG A 399 12.30 -33.21 10.50
N PRO A 400 12.18 -34.26 11.33
CA PRO A 400 11.01 -35.13 11.34
C PRO A 400 9.77 -34.48 11.97
N SER A 401 9.95 -33.44 12.78
CA SER A 401 8.86 -32.72 13.46
C SER A 401 8.05 -31.78 12.57
N LEU A 402 8.45 -31.62 11.30
CA LEU A 402 7.74 -30.78 10.35
C LEU A 402 6.55 -31.51 9.74
N THR A 403 5.43 -30.81 9.68
CA THR A 403 4.23 -31.27 8.97
C THR A 403 4.48 -31.28 7.46
N ARG A 404 3.73 -32.11 6.72
CA ARG A 404 3.84 -32.16 5.25
C ARG A 404 3.58 -30.80 4.61
N TRP A 405 2.65 -30.02 5.16
CA TRP A 405 2.36 -28.66 4.70
C TRP A 405 3.57 -27.73 4.85
N GLU A 406 4.27 -27.75 5.99
CA GLU A 406 5.47 -26.91 6.20
C GLU A 406 6.59 -27.29 5.25
N VAL A 407 6.77 -28.58 4.96
CA VAL A 407 7.75 -29.07 3.98
C VAL A 407 7.44 -28.54 2.58
N ILE A 408 6.18 -28.60 2.16
CA ILE A 408 5.75 -28.08 0.84
C ILE A 408 5.93 -26.56 0.78
N TYR A 409 5.55 -25.84 1.84
CA TYR A 409 5.67 -24.38 1.90
C TYR A 409 7.13 -23.91 1.91
N LEU A 410 8.02 -24.62 2.62
CA LEU A 410 9.47 -24.39 2.54
C LEU A 410 10.00 -24.67 1.13
N GLY A 411 9.48 -25.70 0.46
CA GLY A 411 9.74 -25.97 -0.96
C GLY A 411 9.31 -24.82 -1.87
N GLU A 412 8.13 -24.24 -1.65
CA GLU A 412 7.67 -23.05 -2.36
C GLU A 412 8.62 -21.87 -2.16
N ILE A 413 8.96 -21.54 -0.90
CA ILE A 413 9.91 -20.46 -0.59
C ILE A 413 11.27 -20.73 -1.25
N PHE A 414 11.75 -21.97 -1.24
CA PHE A 414 13.00 -22.34 -1.89
C PHE A 414 12.96 -22.11 -3.40
N THR A 415 11.87 -22.52 -4.08
CA THR A 415 11.71 -22.27 -5.51
C THR A 415 11.68 -20.78 -5.84
N LEU A 416 10.93 -20.00 -5.06
CA LEU A 416 10.82 -18.56 -5.23
C LEU A 416 12.18 -17.87 -5.00
N LEU A 417 12.95 -18.34 -4.01
CA LEU A 417 14.30 -17.87 -3.72
C LEU A 417 15.22 -18.05 -4.92
N LEU A 418 15.23 -19.23 -5.51
CA LEU A 418 16.08 -19.52 -6.68
C LEU A 418 15.65 -18.71 -7.90
N GLU A 419 14.35 -18.61 -8.18
CA GLU A 419 13.84 -17.86 -9.33
C GLU A 419 14.19 -16.37 -9.22
N ASN A 420 13.89 -15.75 -8.07
CA ASN A 420 14.10 -14.32 -7.85
C ASN A 420 15.58 -13.95 -7.71
N ALA A 421 16.37 -14.75 -6.98
CA ALA A 421 17.81 -14.55 -6.87
C ALA A 421 18.52 -14.70 -8.22
N ARG A 422 18.07 -15.65 -9.06
CA ARG A 422 18.59 -15.81 -10.43
C ARG A 422 18.30 -14.58 -11.29
N ILE A 423 17.06 -14.09 -11.29
CA ILE A 423 16.67 -12.92 -12.10
C ILE A 423 17.53 -11.72 -11.73
N TYR A 424 17.72 -11.46 -10.44
CA TYR A 424 18.48 -10.31 -9.95
C TYR A 424 20.01 -10.49 -10.01
N GLY A 425 20.49 -11.73 -9.89
CA GLY A 425 21.91 -12.05 -9.85
C GLY A 425 22.62 -12.05 -11.21
N ARG A 426 21.87 -12.05 -12.32
CA ARG A 426 22.46 -11.99 -13.67
C ARG A 426 23.39 -10.79 -13.82
N GLY A 427 24.63 -11.05 -14.24
CA GLY A 427 25.64 -10.01 -14.41
C GLY A 427 26.28 -9.48 -13.12
N LYS A 428 26.01 -10.09 -11.95
CA LYS A 428 26.68 -9.72 -10.68
C LYS A 428 27.86 -10.64 -10.38
N PRO A 429 28.91 -10.16 -9.67
CA PRO A 429 30.10 -10.97 -9.37
C PRO A 429 29.80 -12.20 -8.50
N GLY A 430 28.79 -12.12 -7.62
CA GLY A 430 28.40 -13.22 -6.73
C GLY A 430 27.43 -14.25 -7.35
N ALA A 431 27.12 -14.16 -8.64
CA ALA A 431 26.16 -15.05 -9.30
C ALA A 431 26.66 -16.51 -9.36
N THR A 432 27.97 -16.71 -9.52
CA THR A 432 28.61 -18.04 -9.50
C THR A 432 28.48 -18.69 -8.12
N VAL A 433 28.72 -17.93 -7.06
CA VAL A 433 28.57 -18.38 -5.66
C VAL A 433 27.10 -18.72 -5.36
N ALA A 434 26.17 -17.84 -5.76
CA ALA A 434 24.74 -18.07 -5.62
C ALA A 434 24.29 -19.36 -6.32
N HIS A 435 24.80 -19.62 -7.54
CA HIS A 435 24.52 -20.83 -8.30
C HIS A 435 25.10 -22.10 -7.64
N ALA A 436 26.32 -22.02 -7.11
CA ALA A 436 26.95 -23.13 -6.39
C ALA A 436 26.15 -23.50 -5.13
N LEU A 437 25.74 -22.51 -4.33
CA LEU A 437 24.90 -22.71 -3.15
C LEU A 437 23.53 -23.32 -3.51
N ALA A 438 22.92 -22.87 -4.60
CA ALA A 438 21.70 -23.47 -5.12
C ALA A 438 21.90 -24.95 -5.47
N LYS A 439 22.95 -25.29 -6.24
CA LYS A 439 23.24 -26.69 -6.62
C LYS A 439 23.42 -27.61 -5.42
N ILE A 440 24.16 -27.18 -4.40
CA ILE A 440 24.43 -27.97 -3.19
C ILE A 440 23.15 -28.28 -2.43
N THR A 441 22.25 -27.30 -2.32
CA THR A 441 21.06 -27.38 -1.46
C THR A 441 19.88 -28.07 -2.12
N VAL A 442 19.76 -27.97 -3.46
CA VAL A 442 18.61 -28.50 -4.21
C VAL A 442 18.39 -29.98 -3.97
N HIS A 443 19.44 -30.81 -4.05
CA HIS A 443 19.28 -32.26 -3.93
C HIS A 443 18.65 -32.69 -2.59
N SER A 444 19.04 -32.01 -1.50
CA SER A 444 18.46 -32.25 -0.17
C SER A 444 16.98 -31.89 -0.13
N VAL A 445 16.63 -30.72 -0.69
CA VAL A 445 15.27 -30.19 -0.69
C VAL A 445 14.35 -31.04 -1.58
N THR A 446 14.77 -31.37 -2.80
CA THR A 446 13.96 -32.16 -3.75
C THR A 446 13.77 -33.59 -3.27
N ARG A 447 14.78 -34.23 -2.68
CA ARG A 447 14.67 -35.57 -2.08
C ARG A 447 13.58 -35.61 -1.01
N ARG A 448 13.53 -34.62 -0.11
CA ARG A 448 12.54 -34.60 0.97
C ARG A 448 11.15 -34.19 0.49
N LEU A 449 11.06 -33.30 -0.49
CA LEU A 449 9.80 -33.00 -1.18
C LEU A 449 9.22 -34.24 -1.87
N GLY A 450 10.06 -35.05 -2.51
CA GLY A 450 9.67 -36.28 -3.22
C GLY A 450 9.35 -37.48 -2.33
N ALA A 451 9.65 -37.43 -1.03
CA ALA A 451 9.38 -38.52 -0.08
C ALA A 451 7.88 -38.70 0.29
N GLY A 452 6.97 -37.97 -0.38
CA GLY A 452 5.52 -38.08 -0.20
C GLY A 452 4.89 -39.19 -1.05
N GLY A 453 3.59 -39.41 -0.86
CA GLY A 453 2.81 -40.40 -1.62
C GLY A 453 2.20 -39.82 -2.90
N ILE A 454 1.00 -40.29 -3.25
CA ILE A 454 0.21 -39.78 -4.38
C ILE A 454 -0.99 -39.03 -3.82
N THR A 455 -0.76 -37.84 -3.26
CA THR A 455 -1.83 -36.93 -2.82
C THR A 455 -1.83 -35.64 -3.65
N ALA A 456 -2.92 -34.86 -3.58
CA ALA A 456 -2.98 -33.54 -4.20
C ALA A 456 -1.91 -32.56 -3.65
N ALA A 457 -1.44 -32.77 -2.41
CA ALA A 457 -0.32 -32.01 -1.87
C ALA A 457 1.01 -32.42 -2.51
N ASP A 458 1.14 -33.69 -2.91
CA ASP A 458 2.33 -34.22 -3.55
C ASP A 458 2.46 -33.74 -5.01
N THR A 459 1.34 -33.52 -5.73
CA THR A 459 1.39 -32.92 -7.07
C THR A 459 1.93 -31.49 -7.03
N VAL A 460 1.56 -30.70 -6.00
CA VAL A 460 2.13 -29.37 -5.75
C VAL A 460 3.63 -29.48 -5.43
N ALA A 461 4.03 -30.44 -4.60
CA ALA A 461 5.43 -30.71 -4.28
C ALA A 461 6.25 -31.05 -5.53
N TYR A 462 5.74 -31.91 -6.42
CA TYR A 462 6.37 -32.21 -7.73
C TYR A 462 6.50 -30.96 -8.61
N GLY A 463 5.48 -30.09 -8.62
CA GLY A 463 5.55 -28.80 -9.29
C GLY A 463 6.71 -27.92 -8.80
N HIS A 464 6.95 -27.88 -7.48
CA HIS A 464 8.09 -27.17 -6.90
C HIS A 464 9.43 -27.81 -7.27
N ILE A 465 9.54 -29.15 -7.25
CA ILE A 465 10.76 -29.86 -7.66
C ILE A 465 11.14 -29.49 -9.10
N MET A 466 10.19 -29.56 -10.03
CA MET A 466 10.41 -29.22 -11.44
C MET A 466 10.85 -27.77 -11.64
N LYS A 467 10.26 -26.82 -10.89
CA LYS A 467 10.64 -25.40 -10.92
C LYS A 467 12.04 -25.16 -10.37
N ALA A 468 12.41 -25.82 -9.28
CA ALA A 468 13.76 -25.74 -8.72
C ALA A 468 14.81 -26.25 -9.72
N GLU A 469 14.59 -27.42 -10.30
CA GLU A 469 15.50 -28.00 -11.30
C GLU A 469 15.62 -27.13 -12.56
N LYS A 470 14.49 -26.60 -13.06
CA LYS A 470 14.48 -25.67 -14.19
C LYS A 470 15.29 -24.41 -13.88
N SER A 471 15.16 -23.88 -12.66
CA SER A 471 15.86 -22.66 -12.23
C SER A 471 17.37 -22.85 -12.22
N ILE A 472 17.87 -24.02 -11.81
CA ILE A 472 19.31 -24.37 -11.81
C ILE A 472 19.82 -24.62 -13.23
N LYS A 473 19.05 -25.30 -14.07
CA LYS A 473 19.45 -25.61 -15.45
C LYS A 473 19.55 -24.35 -16.33
N SER A 474 18.89 -23.27 -15.94
CA SER A 474 18.91 -21.99 -16.66
C SER A 474 20.21 -21.21 -16.42
N ASP A 475 20.48 -20.18 -17.23
CA ASP A 475 21.68 -19.36 -17.09
C ASP A 475 21.68 -18.45 -15.84
N TRP A 476 22.73 -18.59 -15.04
CA TRP A 476 23.09 -17.75 -13.87
C TRP A 476 24.31 -16.86 -14.15
N LYS A 477 24.68 -16.63 -15.43
CA LYS A 477 25.95 -15.98 -15.81
C LYS A 477 26.19 -14.68 -15.01
N GLY A 478 27.28 -14.67 -14.25
CA GLY A 478 27.82 -13.47 -13.59
C GLY A 478 28.71 -12.68 -14.56
N MET A 479 29.02 -11.43 -14.22
CA MET A 479 30.13 -10.74 -14.87
C MET A 479 31.42 -11.50 -14.53
N GLU A 480 32.18 -11.91 -15.55
CA GLU A 480 33.57 -12.30 -15.32
C GLU A 480 34.30 -11.04 -14.85
N VAL A 481 34.55 -10.95 -13.55
CA VAL A 481 35.57 -10.03 -13.06
C VAL A 481 36.88 -10.62 -13.57
N LYS A 482 37.39 -10.06 -14.66
CA LYS A 482 38.80 -10.21 -15.01
C LYS A 482 39.57 -9.63 -13.82
N ILE A 483 40.02 -10.50 -12.94
CA ILE A 483 41.11 -10.18 -12.03
C ILE A 483 42.32 -10.14 -12.97
N GLU A 484 42.63 -8.97 -13.52
CA GLU A 484 43.96 -8.72 -14.02
C GLU A 484 44.86 -8.79 -12.78
N MET A 485 45.52 -9.93 -12.63
CA MET A 485 46.67 -10.04 -11.75
C MET A 485 47.74 -9.11 -12.32
N ASN A 486 47.84 -7.90 -11.79
CA ASN A 486 49.06 -7.13 -11.95
C ASN A 486 50.15 -7.85 -11.16
N GLU A 487 51.04 -8.54 -11.88
CA GLU A 487 52.29 -9.14 -11.38
C GLU A 487 53.36 -8.09 -11.02
N GLU A 488 52.97 -6.88 -10.63
CA GLU A 488 53.89 -5.81 -10.23
C GLU A 488 53.47 -5.27 -8.87
N ASP A 489 53.81 -6.01 -7.81
CA ASP A 489 54.13 -5.46 -6.49
C ASP A 489 54.88 -6.54 -5.70
N THR A 490 56.13 -6.78 -6.12
CA THR A 490 57.17 -7.29 -5.22
C THR A 490 57.42 -6.22 -4.15
N VAL A 491 56.61 -6.23 -3.08
CA VAL A 491 56.91 -5.48 -1.87
C VAL A 491 58.05 -6.19 -1.17
N VAL A 492 59.20 -5.53 -1.22
CA VAL A 492 60.42 -5.83 -0.49
C VAL A 492 60.11 -5.93 1.00
N VAL A 493 60.54 -7.06 1.58
CA VAL A 493 60.64 -7.29 3.01
C VAL A 493 61.56 -6.24 3.64
N ASN A 494 61.05 -5.49 4.61
CA ASN A 494 61.76 -5.10 5.83
C ASN A 494 60.76 -4.68 6.92
#